data_AF-A0A8J8JCJ8-F1
#
_entry.id   AF-A0A8J8JCJ8-F1
#
_cell.length_a   1.000
_cell.length_b   1.000
_cell.length_c   1.000
_cell.angle_alpha   90.00
_cell.angle_beta   90.00
_cell.angle_gamma   90.00
#
_symmetry.space_group_name_H-M   'P 1'
#
loop_
_entity.id
_entity.type
_entity.pdbx_description
1 polymer ?
#
loop_
_entity_poly.entity_id
_entity_poly.type
_entity_poly.pdbx_seq_one_letter_code
_entity_poly.pdbx_strand_id
1 'polypeptide(L)' 'MEIKLPEPKIKGEMSLEEAIYRRKSIRRYTSEPLTLSELSQVLWA' A
#
# COMPACT_ATOMS: atom_id res chain seq x y z
N MET A 1 -0.74 -19.14 -14.36
CA MET A 1 -1.84 -18.17 -14.53
C MET A 1 -1.34 -16.86 -13.96
N GLU A 2 -1.37 -15.77 -14.73
CA GLU A 2 -0.87 -14.47 -14.30
C GLU A 2 -2.03 -13.55 -13.93
N ILE A 3 -1.83 -12.68 -12.94
CA ILE A 3 -2.81 -11.67 -12.52
C ILE A 3 -2.24 -10.30 -12.88
N LYS A 4 -2.95 -9.56 -13.75
CA LYS A 4 -2.58 -8.18 -14.09
C LYS A 4 -3.02 -7.25 -12.96
N LEU A 5 -2.09 -6.47 -12.42
CA LEU A 5 -2.36 -5.47 -11.40
C LEU A 5 -2.59 -4.09 -12.04
N PRO A 6 -3.40 -3.21 -11.41
CA PRO A 6 -3.52 -1.82 -11.84
C PRO A 6 -2.18 -1.07 -11.75
N GLU A 7 -2.00 -0.04 -12.57
CA GLU A 7 -0.83 0.84 -12.46
C GLU A 7 -0.76 1.53 -11.08
N PRO A 8 0.42 1.61 -10.45
CA PRO A 8 0.57 2.28 -9.16
C PRO A 8 0.45 3.80 -9.31
N LYS A 9 0.03 4.47 -8.23
CA LYS A 9 0.03 5.93 -8.16
C LYS A 9 1.44 6.43 -7.85
N ILE A 10 1.98 7.25 -8.74
CA ILE A 10 3.32 7.86 -8.57
C ILE A 10 3.29 9.02 -7.58
N LYS A 11 2.20 9.79 -7.55
CA LYS A 11 2.01 10.88 -6.59
C LYS A 11 1.34 10.34 -5.33
N GLY A 12 2.11 10.26 -4.24
CA GLY A 12 1.61 9.96 -2.91
C GLY A 12 0.76 11.10 -2.35
N GLU A 13 -0.20 10.77 -1.47
CA GLU A 13 -1.04 11.74 -0.76
C GLU A 13 -0.41 12.20 0.57
N MET A 14 0.53 11.42 1.11
CA MET A 14 1.26 11.71 2.35
C MET A 14 2.70 12.12 2.03
N SER A 15 3.23 13.09 2.78
CA SER A 15 4.66 13.43 2.70
C SER A 15 5.54 12.28 3.24
N LEU A 16 6.80 12.25 2.81
CA LEU A 16 7.76 11.25 3.30
C LEU A 16 8.00 11.41 4.80
N GLU A 17 8.14 12.65 5.26
CA GLU A 17 8.37 13.00 6.66
C GLU A 17 7.23 12.51 7.54
N GLU A 18 5.99 12.70 7.10
CA GLU A 18 4.81 12.23 7.83
C GLU A 18 4.71 10.70 7.86
N ALA A 19 5.07 10.02 6.76
CA ALA A 19 5.11 8.55 6.71
C ALA A 19 6.13 7.98 7.71
N ILE A 20 7.32 8.58 7.79
CA ILE A 20 8.36 8.21 8.76
C ILE A 20 7.86 8.42 10.19
N TYR A 21 7.27 9.58 10.46
CA TYR A 21 6.75 9.92 11.79
C TYR A 21 5.65 8.95 12.26
N ARG A 22 4.75 8.54 11.36
CA ARG A 22 3.60 7.65 11.67
C ARG A 22 3.96 6.16 11.68
N ARG A 23 5.12 5.76 11.18
CA ARG A 23 5.50 4.34 10.99
C ARG A 23 5.52 3.57 12.31
N LYS A 24 4.75 2.48 12.37
CA LYS A 24 4.68 1.56 13.51
C LYS A 24 4.44 0.13 13.04
N SER A 25 4.88 -0.86 13.84
CA SER A 25 4.58 -2.27 13.58
C SER A 25 3.15 -2.60 13.98
N ILE A 26 2.34 -3.08 13.03
CA ILE A 26 0.97 -3.55 13.27
C ILE A 26 0.99 -5.08 13.34
N ARG A 27 0.26 -5.67 14.30
CA ARG A 27 0.22 -7.13 14.55
C ARG A 27 -1.19 -7.71 14.65
N ARG A 28 -2.20 -6.90 14.36
CA ARG A 28 -3.61 -7.27 14.33
C ARG A 28 -4.23 -6.66 13.08
N TYR A 29 -4.88 -7.47 12.27
CA TYR A 29 -5.41 -7.09 10.96
C TYR A 29 -6.91 -7.41 10.90
N THR A 30 -7.63 -6.73 10.02
CA THR A 30 -9.01 -7.08 9.70
C THR A 30 -9.05 -8.33 8.80
N SER A 31 -10.21 -8.94 8.64
CA SER A 31 -10.43 -10.01 7.66
C SER A 31 -10.70 -9.49 6.24
N GLU A 32 -10.69 -8.17 6.05
CA GLU A 32 -10.95 -7.54 4.76
C GLU A 32 -9.71 -7.66 3.86
N PRO A 33 -9.86 -8.18 2.63
CA PRO A 33 -8.74 -8.27 1.71
C PRO A 33 -8.34 -6.88 1.20
N LEU A 34 -7.06 -6.73 0.86
CA LEU A 34 -6.62 -5.57 0.10
C LEU A 34 -7.28 -5.56 -1.28
N THR A 35 -7.61 -4.37 -1.76
CA THR A 35 -7.95 -4.16 -3.17
C THR A 35 -6.73 -4.42 -4.06
N LEU A 36 -6.96 -4.74 -5.34
CA LEU A 36 -5.86 -4.93 -6.29
C LEU A 36 -5.01 -3.66 -6.47
N SER A 37 -5.62 -2.48 -6.32
CA SER A 37 -4.89 -1.20 -6.37
C SER A 37 -3.97 -1.01 -5.18
N GLU A 38 -4.43 -1.34 -3.96
CA GLU A 38 -3.58 -1.29 -2.76
C GLU A 38 -2.45 -2.31 -2.84
N LEU A 39 -2.74 -3.54 -3.27
CA LEU A 39 -1.73 -4.57 -3.46
C LEU A 39 -0.67 -4.15 -4.49
N SER A 40 -1.10 -3.59 -5.63
CA SER A 40 -0.20 -3.07 -6.64
C SER A 40 0.71 -1.97 -6.09
N GLN A 41 0.11 -1.02 -5.36
CA GLN A 41 0.85 0.09 -4.77
C GLN A 41 1.93 -0.39 -3.79
N VAL A 42 1.61 -1.39 -2.96
CA VAL A 42 2.55 -1.95 -1.98
C VAL A 42 3.67 -2.75 -2.65
N LEU A 43 3.39 -3.47 -3.73
CA LEU A 43 4.42 -4.25 -4.43
C LEU A 43 5.38 -3.39 -5.26
N TRP A 44 4.95 -2.19 -5.65
CA TRP A 44 5.80 -1.24 -6.38
C TRP A 44 6.75 -0.45 -5.47
N ALA A 45 6.31 -0.09 -4.26
CA ALA A 45 7.04 0.78 -3.33
C ALA A 45 8.14 0.04 -2.54
#